data_AF-A0A968QVX4-F1
#
_entry.id   AF-A0A968QVX4-F1
#
_cell.length_a   1.000
_cell.length_b   1.000
_cell.length_c   1.000
_cell.angle_alpha   90.00
_cell.angle_beta   90.00
_cell.angle_gamma   90.00
#
_symmetry.space_group_name_H-M   'P 1'
#
loop_
_entity.id
_entity.type
_entity.pdbx_description
1 polymer ?
#
loop_
_entity_poly.entity_id
_entity_poly.type
_entity_poly.pdbx_seq_one_letter_code
_entity_poly.pdbx_strand_id
1 'polypeptide(L)'
;MIPYALLRGIESEARLLFDRIQRADIRAYTSSLTFDELAYRLLLALIKDHYKSSPLDHLRNDEENMIRQFYPTISPQLLSLRYFPNLEVIDIAVSDIDVMNETMLNYCVKPRDGLHFAAMKSADVSI
;
A
#
# COMPACT_ATOMS: atom_id res chain seq x y z
N MET A 1 -4.99 -10.57 -15.10
CA MET A 1 -5.49 -10.60 -13.71
C MET A 1 -4.44 -9.98 -12.83
N ILE A 2 -4.62 -8.70 -12.52
CA ILE A 2 -3.66 -7.75 -11.92
C ILE A 2 -4.55 -6.87 -11.05
N PRO A 3 -4.21 -6.37 -9.84
CA PRO A 3 -3.67 -6.94 -8.61
C PRO A 3 -4.80 -7.53 -7.72
N TYR A 4 -5.86 -8.04 -8.35
CA TYR A 4 -7.12 -8.44 -7.69
C TYR A 4 -6.97 -9.51 -6.59
N ALA A 5 -5.91 -10.31 -6.61
CA ALA A 5 -5.67 -11.30 -5.56
C ALA A 5 -5.20 -10.67 -4.22
N LEU A 6 -4.73 -9.41 -4.24
CA LEU A 6 -4.24 -8.69 -3.05
C LEU A 6 -5.35 -8.29 -2.09
N LEU A 7 -6.55 -8.08 -2.62
CA LEU A 7 -7.73 -7.63 -1.89
C LEU A 7 -8.67 -8.82 -1.80
N ARG A 8 -8.53 -9.64 -0.75
CA ARG A 8 -9.50 -10.70 -0.47
C ARG A 8 -10.90 -10.08 -0.38
N GLY A 9 -11.76 -10.38 -1.35
CA GLY A 9 -13.10 -9.81 -1.45
C GLY A 9 -13.12 -8.45 -2.14
N ILE A 10 -13.06 -8.45 -3.47
CA ILE A 10 -13.26 -7.22 -4.25
C ILE A 10 -14.75 -6.92 -4.31
N GLU A 11 -15.13 -5.91 -3.53
CA GLU A 11 -16.27 -5.05 -3.81
C GLU A 11 -16.18 -4.55 -5.26
N SER A 12 -17.29 -4.63 -5.99
CA SER A 12 -17.46 -4.21 -7.38
C SER A 12 -16.80 -2.86 -7.71
N GLU A 13 -16.76 -1.97 -6.73
CA GLU A 13 -16.32 -0.59 -6.75
C GLU A 13 -14.81 -0.46 -6.98
N ALA A 14 -14.00 -1.27 -6.28
CA ALA A 14 -12.55 -1.26 -6.46
C ALA A 14 -12.18 -1.72 -7.87
N ARG A 15 -12.88 -2.73 -8.41
CA ARG A 15 -12.68 -3.18 -9.79
C ARG A 15 -13.00 -2.08 -10.80
N LEU A 16 -14.13 -1.40 -10.63
CA LEU A 16 -14.50 -0.28 -11.49
C LEU A 16 -13.47 0.86 -11.44
N LEU A 17 -12.90 1.15 -10.27
CA LEU A 17 -11.83 2.14 -10.13
C LEU A 17 -10.57 1.74 -10.89
N PHE A 18 -10.06 0.53 -10.69
CA PHE A 18 -8.85 0.06 -11.39
C PHE A 18 -9.04 -0.04 -12.91
N ASP A 19 -10.24 -0.41 -13.38
CA ASP A 19 -10.57 -0.41 -14.81
C ASP A 19 -10.51 1.01 -15.41
N ARG A 20 -11.02 2.02 -14.69
CA ARG A 20 -10.93 3.44 -15.10
C ARG A 20 -9.49 3.94 -15.12
N ILE A 21 -8.69 3.59 -14.11
CA ILE A 21 -7.26 3.91 -14.07
C ILE A 21 -6.56 3.28 -15.27
N GLN A 22 -6.78 1.99 -15.53
CA GLN A 22 -6.14 1.28 -16.63
C GLN A 22 -6.46 1.90 -18.01
N ARG A 23 -7.68 2.41 -18.20
CA ARG A 23 -8.13 3.07 -19.45
C ARG A 23 -7.66 4.52 -19.60
N ALA A 24 -6.95 5.05 -18.61
CA ALA A 24 -6.60 6.47 -18.51
C ALA A 24 -7.80 7.41 -18.36
N ASP A 25 -8.97 6.90 -17.93
CA ASP A 25 -10.14 7.72 -17.57
C ASP A 25 -9.86 8.53 -16.29
N ILE A 26 -8.97 8.02 -15.43
CA ILE A 26 -8.44 8.69 -14.24
C ILE A 26 -6.93 8.43 -14.18
N ARG A 27 -6.15 9.45 -13.85
CA ARG A 27 -4.77 9.30 -13.38
C ARG A 27 -4.78 9.06 -11.88
N ALA A 28 -4.17 7.97 -11.44
CA ALA A 28 -4.09 7.64 -10.02
C ALA A 28 -2.68 7.83 -9.49
N TYR A 29 -2.61 8.04 -8.19
CA TYR A 29 -1.37 8.24 -7.47
C TYR A 29 -1.33 7.34 -6.25
N THR A 30 -0.13 6.88 -5.91
CA THR A 30 0.17 6.15 -4.68
C THR A 30 1.56 6.58 -4.19
N SER A 31 2.02 6.05 -3.07
CA SER A 31 3.35 6.35 -2.54
C SER A 31 4.10 5.10 -2.13
N SER A 32 5.42 5.20 -1.98
CA SER A 32 6.26 4.13 -1.44
C SER A 32 5.79 3.62 -0.06
N LEU A 33 5.19 4.48 0.77
CA LEU A 33 4.57 4.10 2.05
C LEU A 33 3.41 3.12 1.86
N THR A 34 2.63 3.29 0.79
CA THR A 34 1.54 2.36 0.47
C THR A 34 2.07 0.97 0.13
N PHE A 35 3.22 0.90 -0.56
CA PHE A 35 3.87 -0.38 -0.86
C PHE A 35 4.40 -1.08 0.39
N ASP A 36 5.03 -0.33 1.31
CA ASP A 36 5.48 -0.86 2.60
C ASP A 36 4.32 -1.44 3.41
N GLU A 37 3.26 -0.65 3.61
CA GLU A 37 2.08 -1.09 4.36
C GLU A 37 1.38 -2.28 3.68
N LEU A 38 1.26 -2.26 2.35
CA LEU A 38 0.66 -3.35 1.60
C LEU A 38 1.48 -4.64 1.71
N ALA A 39 2.81 -4.57 1.52
CA ALA A 39 3.70 -5.72 1.64
C ALA A 39 3.59 -6.36 3.02
N TYR A 40 3.64 -5.55 4.08
CA TYR A 40 3.54 -6.03 5.45
C TYR A 40 2.17 -6.65 5.75
N ARG A 41 1.08 -5.99 5.35
CA ARG A 41 -0.28 -6.52 5.54
C ARG A 41 -0.50 -7.85 4.82
N LEU A 42 0.02 -8.01 3.61
CA LEU A 42 -0.08 -9.27 2.86
C LEU A 42 0.69 -10.39 3.55
N LEU A 43 1.89 -10.09 4.04
CA LEU A 43 2.70 -11.04 4.80
C LEU A 43 1.94 -11.53 6.04
N LEU A 44 1.42 -10.60 6.85
CA LEU A 44 0.63 -10.95 8.03
C LEU A 44 -0.62 -11.79 7.68
N ALA A 45 -1.32 -11.43 6.60
CA ALA A 45 -2.52 -12.16 6.17
C ALA A 45 -2.21 -13.58 5.68
N LEU A 46 -1.10 -13.77 4.98
CA LEU A 46 -0.67 -15.10 4.50
C LEU A 46 -0.20 -15.99 5.67
N ILE A 47 0.56 -15.44 6.60
CA ILE A 47 0.97 -16.16 7.83
C ILE A 47 -0.27 -16.57 8.63
N LYS A 48 -1.24 -15.65 8.81
CA LYS A 48 -2.48 -15.93 9.53
C LYS A 48 -3.24 -17.10 8.94
N ASP A 49 -3.38 -17.12 7.61
CA ASP A 49 -4.10 -18.17 6.90
C ASP A 49 -3.40 -19.52 7.00
N HIS A 50 -2.07 -19.52 6.96
CA HIS A 50 -1.29 -20.74 6.96
C HIS A 50 -1.20 -21.37 8.36
N TYR A 51 -0.93 -20.57 9.40
CA TYR A 51 -0.61 -21.09 10.73
C TYR A 51 -1.76 -20.99 11.75
N LYS A 52 -2.86 -20.30 11.43
CA LYS A 52 -4.06 -20.11 12.29
C LYS A 52 -3.80 -19.54 13.70
N SER A 53 -2.57 -19.10 13.98
CA SER A 53 -2.16 -18.42 15.21
C SER A 53 -1.66 -17.00 14.90
N SER A 54 -1.19 -16.27 15.93
CA SER A 54 -0.77 -14.88 15.79
C SER A 54 0.36 -14.72 14.75
N PRO A 55 0.14 -13.96 13.67
CA PRO A 55 1.16 -13.74 12.64
C PRO A 55 2.40 -13.04 13.19
N LEU A 56 2.21 -12.15 14.16
CA LEU A 56 3.29 -11.40 14.79
C LEU A 56 4.20 -12.31 15.62
N ASP A 57 3.67 -13.38 16.21
CA ASP A 57 4.50 -14.32 16.97
C ASP A 57 5.37 -15.16 16.04
N HIS A 58 4.86 -15.56 14.88
CA HIS A 58 5.67 -16.23 13.84
C HIS A 58 6.78 -15.33 13.32
N LEU A 59 6.48 -14.07 12.99
CA LEU A 59 7.52 -13.12 12.57
C LEU A 59 8.55 -12.90 13.67
N ARG A 60 8.14 -12.77 14.94
CA ARG A 60 9.07 -12.58 16.05
C ARG A 60 10.00 -13.78 16.25
N ASN A 61 9.50 -14.99 16.02
CA ASN A 61 10.24 -16.22 16.29
C ASN A 61 11.11 -16.68 15.11
N ASP A 62 10.70 -16.39 13.86
CA ASP A 62 11.37 -16.91 12.67
C ASP A 62 11.16 -16.00 11.43
N GLU A 63 11.54 -14.72 11.56
CA GLU A 63 11.28 -13.69 10.55
C GLU A 63 11.81 -14.07 9.15
N GLU A 64 13.06 -14.53 9.03
CA GLU A 64 13.68 -14.82 7.74
C GLU A 64 12.92 -15.92 6.99
N ASN A 65 12.56 -17.01 7.66
CA ASN A 65 11.84 -18.11 7.02
C ASN A 65 10.42 -17.67 6.65
N MET A 66 9.73 -16.90 7.50
CA MET A 66 8.41 -16.37 7.16
C MET A 66 8.45 -15.49 5.91
N ILE A 67 9.41 -14.57 5.84
CA ILE A 67 9.59 -13.72 4.65
C ILE A 67 9.89 -14.59 3.43
N ARG A 68 10.88 -15.49 3.52
CA ARG A 68 11.30 -16.34 2.40
C ARG A 68 10.17 -17.23 1.89
N GLN A 69 9.35 -17.76 2.78
CA GLN A 69 8.22 -18.63 2.45
C GLN A 69 7.12 -17.88 1.69
N PHE A 70 6.76 -16.67 2.12
CA PHE A 70 5.63 -15.93 1.53
C PHE A 70 6.03 -14.94 0.45
N TYR A 71 7.31 -14.56 0.35
CA TYR A 71 7.83 -13.65 -0.67
C TYR A 71 7.41 -14.02 -2.11
N PRO A 72 7.49 -15.28 -2.57
CA PRO A 72 7.08 -15.65 -3.93
C PRO A 72 5.60 -15.36 -4.23
N THR A 73 4.76 -15.30 -3.19
CA THR A 73 3.33 -14.98 -3.32
C THR A 73 3.05 -13.47 -3.23
N ILE A 74 3.96 -12.67 -2.67
CA ILE A 74 3.76 -11.23 -2.47
C ILE A 74 4.40 -10.42 -3.59
N SER A 75 5.63 -10.76 -3.96
CA SER A 75 6.48 -9.95 -4.85
C SER A 75 5.87 -9.71 -6.24
N PRO A 76 5.35 -10.72 -6.97
CA PRO A 76 4.74 -10.48 -8.28
C PRO A 76 3.60 -9.46 -8.27
N GLN A 77 2.87 -9.36 -7.17
CA GLN A 77 1.68 -8.56 -7.01
C GLN A 77 2.06 -7.11 -6.71
N LEU A 78 3.07 -6.89 -5.87
CA LEU A 78 3.68 -5.58 -5.67
C LEU A 78 4.31 -5.08 -6.98
N LEU A 79 5.05 -5.92 -7.70
CA LEU A 79 5.59 -5.56 -9.01
C LEU A 79 4.48 -5.18 -9.99
N SER A 80 3.39 -5.96 -10.01
CA SER A 80 2.26 -5.68 -10.87
C SER A 80 1.56 -4.36 -10.54
N LEU A 81 1.52 -3.95 -9.27
CA LEU A 81 0.99 -2.65 -8.85
C LEU A 81 1.96 -1.52 -9.23
N ARG A 82 3.27 -1.72 -9.04
CA ARG A 82 4.30 -0.71 -9.39
C ARG A 82 4.29 -0.36 -10.87
N TYR A 83 4.01 -1.32 -11.73
CA TYR A 83 3.92 -1.13 -13.18
C TYR A 83 2.49 -1.00 -13.68
N PHE A 84 1.52 -0.69 -12.82
CA PHE A 84 0.13 -0.55 -13.23
C PHE A 84 -0.05 0.69 -14.13
N PRO A 85 -0.69 0.58 -15.30
CA PRO A 85 -0.86 1.71 -16.20
C PRO A 85 -1.59 2.88 -15.53
N ASN A 86 -1.12 4.10 -15.76
CA ASN A 86 -1.70 5.35 -15.24
C ASN A 86 -1.78 5.44 -13.70
N LEU A 87 -1.01 4.60 -12.99
CA LEU A 87 -0.75 4.74 -11.56
C LEU A 87 0.68 5.24 -11.37
N GLU A 88 0.82 6.42 -10.77
CA GLU A 88 2.11 7.01 -10.45
C GLU A 88 2.49 6.77 -9.00
N VAL A 89 3.74 6.36 -8.77
CA VAL A 89 4.28 6.19 -7.41
C VAL A 89 5.07 7.46 -7.07
N ILE A 90 4.57 8.21 -6.10
CA ILE A 90 5.18 9.43 -5.59
C ILE A 90 6.17 9.07 -4.48
N ASP A 91 7.35 9.69 -4.53
CA ASP A 91 8.35 9.58 -3.49
C ASP A 91 7.99 10.43 -2.27
N ILE A 92 8.33 9.94 -1.08
CA ILE A 92 8.25 10.74 0.14
C ILE A 92 9.58 11.47 0.35
N ALA A 93 9.53 12.79 0.41
CA ALA A 93 10.68 13.64 0.66
C ALA A 93 10.80 13.99 2.15
N VAL A 94 12.00 14.40 2.58
CA VAL A 94 12.23 14.86 3.96
C VAL A 94 11.35 16.07 4.29
N SER A 95 11.08 16.94 3.32
CA SER A 95 10.18 18.09 3.46
C SER A 95 8.73 17.71 3.79
N ASP A 96 8.31 16.48 3.49
CA ASP A 96 6.95 16.01 3.79
C ASP A 96 6.71 15.83 5.29
N ILE A 97 7.78 15.74 6.09
CA ILE A 97 7.72 15.63 7.56
C ILE A 97 7.13 16.90 8.18
N ASP A 98 7.50 18.07 7.67
CA ASP A 98 6.97 19.34 8.19
C ASP A 98 5.47 19.46 7.91
N VAL A 99 5.05 19.12 6.68
CA VAL A 99 3.63 19.10 6.29
C VAL A 99 2.86 18.04 7.07
N MET A 100 3.43 16.86 7.31
CA MET A 100 2.83 15.83 8.17
C MET A 100 2.59 16.38 9.57
N ASN A 101 3.59 17.01 10.20
CA ASN A 101 3.47 17.55 11.56
C ASN A 101 2.39 18.64 11.65
N GLU A 102 2.36 19.56 10.69
CA GLU A 102 1.31 20.59 10.59
C GLU A 102 -0.08 19.95 10.43
N THR A 103 -0.19 18.95 9.55
CA THR A 103 -1.47 18.27 9.26
C THR A 103 -1.96 17.49 10.48
N MET A 104 -1.07 16.80 11.19
CA MET A 104 -1.40 16.10 12.44
C MET A 104 -1.92 17.06 13.50
N LEU A 105 -1.26 18.21 13.67
CA LEU A 105 -1.67 19.22 14.66
C LEU A 105 -3.03 19.83 14.31
N ASN A 106 -3.24 20.18 13.04
CA ASN A 106 -4.42 20.92 12.60
C ASN A 106 -5.65 20.03 12.42
N TYR A 107 -5.47 18.75 12.06
CA TYR A 107 -6.55 17.85 11.69
C TYR A 107 -6.62 16.56 12.52
N CYS A 108 -5.74 16.39 13.52
CA CYS A 108 -5.72 15.22 14.41
C CYS A 108 -5.62 13.87 13.69
N VAL A 109 -4.94 13.84 12.55
CA VAL A 109 -4.74 12.61 11.75
C VAL A 109 -3.58 11.77 12.26
N LYS A 110 -3.51 10.49 11.88
CA LYS A 110 -2.37 9.64 12.21
C LYS A 110 -1.13 10.10 11.43
N PRO A 111 0.10 9.86 11.92
CA PRO A 111 1.32 10.24 11.22
C PRO A 111 1.38 9.78 9.76
N ARG A 112 1.05 8.52 9.49
CA ARG A 112 1.01 7.96 8.13
C ARG A 112 0.03 8.70 7.22
N ASP A 113 -1.14 9.07 7.75
CA ASP A 113 -2.19 9.73 6.98
C ASP A 113 -1.76 11.18 6.69
N GLY A 114 -1.05 11.82 7.63
CA GLY A 114 -0.38 13.10 7.42
C GLY A 114 0.73 13.05 6.35
N LEU A 115 1.52 11.98 6.29
CA LEU A 115 2.52 11.79 5.22
C LEU A 115 1.88 11.53 3.85
N HIS A 116 0.80 10.73 3.80
CA HIS A 116 0.04 10.57 2.56
C HIS A 116 -0.53 11.89 2.08
N PHE A 117 -1.07 12.71 2.99
CA PHE A 117 -1.54 14.05 2.66
C PHE A 117 -0.41 14.94 2.12
N ALA A 118 0.77 14.92 2.76
CA ALA A 118 1.93 15.67 2.29
C ALA A 118 2.35 15.25 0.87
N ALA A 119 2.40 13.94 0.59
CA ALA A 119 2.70 13.41 -0.73
C ALA A 119 1.66 13.80 -1.80
N MET A 120 0.38 13.82 -1.43
CA MET A 120 -0.69 14.28 -2.31
C MET A 120 -0.54 15.76 -2.63
N LYS A 121 -0.22 16.58 -1.62
CA LYS A 121 -0.01 18.02 -1.76
C LYS A 121 1.20 18.35 -2.64
N SER A 122 2.30 17.61 -2.49
CA SER A 122 3.53 17.83 -3.29
C SER A 122 3.36 17.42 -4.77
N ALA A 123 2.49 16.44 -5.05
CA ALA A 123 2.16 16.00 -6.39
C ALA A 123 0.97 16.73 -7.05
N ASP A 124 0.47 17.81 -6.44
CA ASP A 124 -0.69 18.59 -6.89
C ASP A 124 -1.94 17.71 -7.15
N VAL A 125 -2.11 16.67 -6.32
CA VAL A 125 -3.26 15.77 -6.41
C VAL A 125 -4.45 16.47 -5.78
N SER A 126 -5.45 16.79 -6.60
CA SER A 126 -6.72 17.35 -6.14
C SER A 126 -7.52 16.31 -5.35
N ILE A 127 -8.11 16.74 -4.21
CA ILE A 127 -9.01 15.93 -3.37
C ILE A 127 -10.46 16.28 -3.68
#